data_AF-A0A3D2YTU7-F1
#
_entry.id   AF-A0A3D2YTU7-F1
#
_cell.length_a   1.000
_cell.length_b   1.000
_cell.length_c   1.000
_cell.angle_alpha   90.00
_cell.angle_beta   90.00
_cell.angle_gamma   90.00
#
_symmetry.space_group_name_H-M   'P 1'
#
loop_
_entity.id
_entity.type
_entity.pdbx_description
1 polymer ?
#
loop_
_entity_poly.entity_id
_entity_poly.type
_entity_poly.pdbx_seq_one_letter_code
_entity_poly.pdbx_strand_id
1 'polypeptide(L)'
;MLMGNYLYHTAIVRRAAQEISPGNVVALGPGMPCHLPREVTGDGVWFLADSGVLGLHGMDADTACSDSSGEGAVLLSGGSFTGVVDVAGILRGGHTDLAVVQAAQVSAAGDMVHCTTAGTDGIFAPGPAVDLAYGAARVIAVMHHQGGDGNSSIVSKCSLPVDGIGCVDLIITDSAVIKVASDGLELIETAPGLSVDDVVAATDAPLKVSADVKEMSLDIPELTAPNKVYASSQDALKDVPEGATVNVDGFAGPGGMAHYLMVGLRDLGVKGLKIISNTAGVARVSAFGAPNIIDHSILVENKQVAKATASYPVSPSASRPSAFEEAYNRGETDLEVVPQGTLAERLRSGGAGVAAFYTPTGVGTLLADGKETRVIDGKEYVLEMGMRADFCIIRGHKADTLGNVVYKGTSRNFNPVMATTAKVTVVEVDEIVEPGGLGPEQIVTPGLFVDRIVVRPPDFSAYL
;
A
#
# COMPACT_ATOMS: atom_id res chain seq x y z
N MET A 1 -28.93 27.50 12.72
CA MET A 1 -27.97 26.58 13.37
C MET A 1 -27.57 25.44 12.44
N LEU A 2 -28.50 24.61 11.93
CA LEU A 2 -28.19 23.51 10.99
C LEU A 2 -27.54 23.94 9.66
N MET A 3 -28.00 25.04 9.03
CA MET A 3 -27.36 25.57 7.80
C MET A 3 -25.97 26.19 8.04
N GLY A 4 -25.67 26.63 9.28
CA GLY A 4 -24.35 27.18 9.62
C GLY A 4 -23.32 26.07 9.76
N ASN A 5 -23.63 25.01 10.51
CA ASN A 5 -22.75 23.84 10.67
C ASN A 5 -22.46 23.15 9.34
N TYR A 6 -23.43 23.06 8.43
CA TYR A 6 -23.22 22.45 7.11
C TYR A 6 -22.18 23.21 6.27
N LEU A 7 -22.19 24.55 6.30
CA LEU A 7 -21.20 25.37 5.60
C LEU A 7 -19.78 25.19 6.15
N TYR A 8 -19.63 25.03 7.48
CA TYR A 8 -18.34 24.80 8.12
C TYR A 8 -17.76 23.41 7.83
N HIS A 9 -18.59 22.36 7.83
CA HIS A 9 -18.14 21.01 7.48
C HIS A 9 -17.61 20.96 6.03
N THR A 10 -18.35 21.56 5.10
CA THR A 10 -17.92 21.62 3.69
C THR A 10 -16.61 22.40 3.54
N ALA A 11 -16.41 23.50 4.27
CA ALA A 11 -15.15 24.25 4.22
C ALA A 11 -13.95 23.42 4.70
N ILE A 12 -14.08 22.69 5.82
CA ILE A 12 -13.04 21.79 6.35
C ILE A 12 -12.67 20.74 5.29
N VAL A 13 -13.67 20.06 4.73
CA VAL A 13 -13.45 18.95 3.77
C VAL A 13 -12.86 19.48 2.46
N ARG A 14 -13.32 20.62 1.95
CA ARG A 14 -12.73 21.27 0.77
C ARG A 14 -11.29 21.66 0.98
N ARG A 15 -10.96 22.21 2.16
CA ARG A 15 -9.57 22.51 2.46
C ARG A 15 -8.74 21.24 2.57
N ALA A 16 -9.26 20.17 3.16
CA ALA A 16 -8.58 18.87 3.19
C ALA A 16 -8.32 18.31 1.79
N ALA A 17 -9.23 18.54 0.83
CA ALA A 17 -9.06 18.12 -0.57
C ALA A 17 -7.82 18.73 -1.24
N GLN A 18 -7.40 19.92 -0.81
CA GLN A 18 -6.18 20.59 -1.32
C GLN A 18 -4.88 19.86 -0.95
N GLU A 19 -4.91 18.92 0.01
CA GLU A 19 -3.75 18.09 0.36
C GLU A 19 -3.57 16.88 -0.54
N ILE A 20 -4.54 16.58 -1.41
CA ILE A 20 -4.56 15.40 -2.25
C ILE A 20 -3.84 15.66 -3.57
N SER A 21 -2.96 14.74 -3.93
CA SER A 21 -2.24 14.73 -5.21
C SER A 21 -2.70 13.56 -6.10
N PRO A 22 -2.53 13.67 -7.43
CA PRO A 22 -2.82 12.56 -8.33
C PRO A 22 -2.01 11.31 -7.97
N GLY A 23 -2.68 10.16 -8.02
CA GLY A 23 -2.12 8.86 -7.66
C GLY A 23 -2.24 8.50 -6.18
N ASN A 24 -2.65 9.44 -5.30
CA ASN A 24 -2.66 9.17 -3.87
C ASN A 24 -3.62 8.04 -3.47
N VAL A 25 -3.19 7.28 -2.47
CA VAL A 25 -4.03 6.38 -1.70
C VAL A 25 -4.44 7.08 -0.40
N VAL A 26 -5.74 7.35 -0.27
CA VAL A 26 -6.31 8.17 0.81
C VAL A 26 -7.28 7.32 1.62
N ALA A 27 -6.95 7.03 2.87
CA ALA A 27 -7.81 6.28 3.76
C ALA A 27 -8.70 7.22 4.57
N LEU A 28 -10.00 6.94 4.59
CA LEU A 28 -11.02 7.81 5.18
C LEU A 28 -11.49 7.24 6.52
N GLY A 29 -11.41 8.04 7.57
CA GLY A 29 -12.10 7.76 8.83
C GLY A 29 -13.60 8.05 8.74
N PRO A 30 -14.41 7.57 9.69
CA PRO A 30 -15.83 7.89 9.76
C PRO A 30 -16.07 9.39 9.97
N GLY A 31 -17.25 9.87 9.56
CA GLY A 31 -17.69 11.26 9.70
C GLY A 31 -17.31 12.15 8.53
N MET A 32 -16.78 13.36 8.82
CA MET A 32 -16.36 14.35 7.81
C MET A 32 -15.44 13.80 6.70
N PRO A 33 -14.46 12.90 6.97
CA PRO A 33 -13.59 12.39 5.91
C PRO A 33 -14.36 11.65 4.80
N CYS A 34 -15.47 10.98 5.11
CA CYS A 34 -16.29 10.29 4.11
C CYS A 34 -16.86 11.22 3.01
N HIS A 35 -16.90 12.53 3.24
CA HIS A 35 -17.35 13.50 2.23
C HIS A 35 -16.25 13.92 1.25
N LEU A 36 -14.98 13.63 1.55
CA LEU A 36 -13.83 14.04 0.77
C LEU A 36 -13.87 13.63 -0.71
N PRO A 37 -14.35 12.42 -1.10
CA PRO A 37 -14.43 12.03 -2.50
C PRO A 37 -15.28 12.98 -3.37
N ARG A 38 -16.23 13.72 -2.78
CA ARG A 38 -17.11 14.67 -3.49
C ARG A 38 -16.47 16.03 -3.73
N GLU A 39 -15.42 16.35 -2.98
CA GLU A 39 -14.72 17.62 -3.03
C GLU A 39 -13.44 17.51 -3.87
N VAL A 40 -13.34 16.50 -4.73
CA VAL A 40 -12.29 16.33 -5.74
C VAL A 40 -12.97 15.99 -7.07
N THR A 41 -12.44 16.51 -8.17
CA THR A 41 -12.91 16.19 -9.53
C THR A 41 -11.83 15.47 -10.33
N GLY A 42 -12.27 14.69 -11.32
CA GLY A 42 -11.40 13.84 -12.14
C GLY A 42 -11.14 12.47 -11.50
N ASP A 43 -10.08 11.82 -11.95
CA ASP A 43 -9.75 10.43 -11.62
C ASP A 43 -8.33 10.31 -11.06
N GLY A 44 -8.05 9.17 -10.43
CA GLY A 44 -6.69 8.80 -10.04
C GLY A 44 -6.34 9.00 -8.58
N VAL A 45 -7.35 9.09 -7.70
CA VAL A 45 -7.17 8.99 -6.25
C VAL A 45 -7.88 7.73 -5.78
N TRP A 46 -7.20 6.95 -4.95
CA TRP A 46 -7.76 5.77 -4.31
C TRP A 46 -8.29 6.12 -2.94
N PHE A 47 -9.55 6.54 -2.87
CA PHE A 47 -10.24 6.69 -1.59
C PHE A 47 -10.63 5.33 -1.02
N LEU A 48 -10.17 5.03 0.19
CA LEU A 48 -10.38 3.75 0.85
C LEU A 48 -11.31 3.92 2.05
N ALA A 49 -12.17 2.94 2.26
CA ALA A 49 -12.95 2.79 3.49
C ALA A 49 -12.63 1.47 4.17
N ASP A 50 -12.67 1.48 5.50
CA ASP A 50 -12.45 0.30 6.36
C ASP A 50 -13.48 -0.81 6.18
N SER A 51 -14.63 -0.48 5.58
CA SER A 51 -15.65 -1.41 5.11
C SER A 51 -15.16 -2.38 4.02
N GLY A 52 -13.99 -2.12 3.42
CA GLY A 52 -13.39 -2.96 2.37
C GLY A 52 -13.50 -2.38 0.97
N VAL A 53 -13.85 -1.11 0.82
CA VAL A 53 -13.97 -0.47 -0.50
C VAL A 53 -12.65 0.18 -0.90
N LEU A 54 -12.20 -0.11 -2.12
CA LEU A 54 -11.01 0.49 -2.73
C LEU A 54 -11.42 1.32 -3.96
N GLY A 55 -11.29 2.65 -3.86
CA GLY A 55 -11.66 3.58 -4.93
C GLY A 55 -13.09 4.09 -4.81
N LEU A 56 -13.38 4.90 -3.78
CA LEU A 56 -14.64 5.62 -3.64
C LEU A 56 -14.69 6.88 -4.51
N HIS A 57 -15.88 7.20 -5.04
CA HIS A 57 -16.11 8.42 -5.82
C HIS A 57 -17.24 9.30 -5.25
N GLY A 58 -18.24 8.71 -4.59
CA GLY A 58 -19.39 9.48 -4.07
C GLY A 58 -20.24 8.69 -3.09
N MET A 59 -21.43 9.22 -2.75
CA MET A 59 -22.42 8.49 -1.93
C MET A 59 -23.68 8.21 -2.73
N ASP A 60 -24.25 7.03 -2.53
CA ASP A 60 -25.50 6.58 -3.12
C ASP A 60 -26.14 5.52 -2.21
N ALA A 61 -27.35 5.82 -1.74
CA ALA A 61 -28.08 5.02 -0.76
C ALA A 61 -28.57 3.66 -1.32
N ASP A 62 -28.64 3.51 -2.64
CA ASP A 62 -29.12 2.28 -3.30
C ASP A 62 -27.95 1.42 -3.82
N THR A 63 -26.96 1.19 -2.95
CA THR A 63 -25.75 0.43 -3.30
C THR A 63 -25.44 -0.66 -2.27
N ALA A 64 -24.70 -1.70 -2.69
CA ALA A 64 -24.12 -2.71 -1.79
C ALA A 64 -22.73 -2.30 -1.25
N CYS A 65 -22.36 -1.05 -1.45
CA CYS A 65 -21.07 -0.47 -1.11
C CYS A 65 -21.32 0.51 0.03
N SER A 66 -20.54 0.44 1.10
CA SER A 66 -20.68 1.34 2.23
C SER A 66 -19.37 2.04 2.53
N ASP A 67 -19.43 3.30 2.91
CA ASP A 67 -18.26 4.01 3.42
C ASP A 67 -17.97 3.66 4.89
N SER A 68 -16.98 4.33 5.49
CA SER A 68 -16.60 4.13 6.89
C SER A 68 -17.63 4.61 7.92
N SER A 69 -18.64 5.38 7.50
CA SER A 69 -19.78 5.77 8.33
C SER A 69 -20.95 4.79 8.21
N GLY A 70 -20.85 3.78 7.33
CA GLY A 70 -21.93 2.84 7.04
C GLY A 70 -22.97 3.39 6.06
N GLU A 71 -22.71 4.53 5.44
CA GLU A 71 -23.59 5.13 4.44
C GLU A 71 -23.32 4.54 3.06
N GLY A 72 -24.37 4.42 2.23
CA GLY A 72 -24.25 3.86 0.89
C GLY A 72 -23.31 4.69 0.00
N ALA A 73 -22.44 4.03 -0.78
CA ALA A 73 -21.34 4.65 -1.47
C ALA A 73 -21.20 4.25 -2.95
N VAL A 74 -20.67 5.17 -3.77
CA VAL A 74 -20.43 4.94 -5.20
C VAL A 74 -18.97 4.57 -5.41
N LEU A 75 -18.77 3.44 -6.07
CA LEU A 75 -17.47 2.98 -6.50
C LEU A 75 -16.99 3.76 -7.73
N LEU A 76 -15.71 4.13 -7.74
CA LEU A 76 -15.02 4.64 -8.93
C LEU A 76 -15.10 3.60 -10.06
N SER A 77 -15.08 4.05 -11.32
CA SER A 77 -14.85 3.12 -12.43
C SER A 77 -13.47 2.47 -12.28
N GLY A 78 -13.43 1.14 -12.11
CA GLY A 78 -12.21 0.41 -11.75
C GLY A 78 -11.94 0.33 -10.24
N GLY A 79 -12.86 0.77 -9.38
CA GLY A 79 -12.79 0.42 -7.97
C GLY A 79 -13.04 -1.07 -7.73
N SER A 80 -12.71 -1.55 -6.53
CA SER A 80 -12.84 -2.96 -6.15
C SER A 80 -13.18 -3.13 -4.68
N PHE A 81 -13.46 -4.37 -4.28
CA PHE A 81 -13.73 -4.73 -2.89
C PHE A 81 -12.63 -5.65 -2.34
N THR A 82 -12.41 -5.56 -1.03
CA THR A 82 -11.44 -6.38 -0.31
C THR A 82 -11.91 -6.68 1.10
N GLY A 83 -11.23 -7.60 1.78
CA GLY A 83 -11.54 -7.94 3.17
C GLY A 83 -10.89 -6.98 4.17
N VAL A 84 -11.42 -6.93 5.38
CA VAL A 84 -10.85 -6.10 6.48
C VAL A 84 -9.38 -6.41 6.78
N VAL A 85 -8.95 -7.67 6.58
CA VAL A 85 -7.55 -8.08 6.75
C VAL A 85 -6.64 -7.40 5.72
N ASP A 86 -7.12 -7.24 4.49
CA ASP A 86 -6.38 -6.61 3.41
C ASP A 86 -6.35 -5.08 3.59
N VAL A 87 -7.44 -4.46 4.04
CA VAL A 87 -7.44 -3.04 4.44
C VAL A 87 -6.40 -2.79 5.54
N ALA A 88 -6.41 -3.58 6.62
CA ALA A 88 -5.42 -3.45 7.69
C ALA A 88 -3.98 -3.71 7.20
N GLY A 89 -3.82 -4.53 6.15
CA GLY A 89 -2.56 -4.75 5.46
C GLY A 89 -2.12 -3.57 4.61
N ILE A 90 -3.04 -2.90 3.91
CA ILE A 90 -2.79 -1.67 3.13
C ILE A 90 -2.27 -0.57 4.05
N LEU A 91 -2.97 -0.34 5.17
CA LEU A 91 -2.60 0.67 6.16
C LEU A 91 -1.23 0.36 6.76
N ARG A 92 -1.09 -0.74 7.52
CA ARG A 92 0.17 -1.05 8.22
C ARG A 92 1.34 -1.35 7.27
N GLY A 93 1.05 -1.80 6.06
CA GLY A 93 2.03 -2.06 5.01
C GLY A 93 2.67 -0.81 4.42
N GLY A 94 2.18 0.38 4.76
CA GLY A 94 2.68 1.66 4.24
C GLY A 94 2.26 1.90 2.80
N HIS A 95 1.05 1.47 2.42
CA HIS A 95 0.46 1.67 1.08
C HIS A 95 -0.58 2.78 1.07
N THR A 96 -0.53 3.68 2.07
CA THR A 96 -1.47 4.78 2.24
C THR A 96 -0.69 6.08 2.37
N ASP A 97 -0.91 7.00 1.45
CA ASP A 97 -0.22 8.29 1.44
C ASP A 97 -0.81 9.22 2.49
N LEU A 98 -2.14 9.24 2.59
CA LEU A 98 -2.88 10.13 3.48
C LEU A 98 -3.94 9.34 4.27
N ALA A 99 -3.99 9.54 5.57
CA ALA A 99 -5.17 9.23 6.38
C ALA A 99 -5.87 10.52 6.76
N VAL A 100 -7.17 10.61 6.49
CA VAL A 100 -8.00 11.74 6.94
C VAL A 100 -8.94 11.24 8.02
N VAL A 101 -8.77 11.77 9.23
CA VAL A 101 -9.44 11.28 10.44
C VAL A 101 -10.18 12.42 11.11
N GLN A 102 -11.39 12.15 11.59
CA GLN A 102 -12.12 13.13 12.40
C GLN A 102 -11.68 13.04 13.85
N ALA A 103 -11.06 14.09 14.39
CA ALA A 103 -10.59 14.10 15.77
C ALA A 103 -11.55 14.88 16.70
N ALA A 104 -11.69 14.42 17.94
CA ALA A 104 -12.32 15.15 19.04
C ALA A 104 -11.32 16.08 19.76
N GLN A 105 -10.08 15.62 19.94
CA GLN A 105 -8.98 16.43 20.47
C GLN A 105 -7.69 16.14 19.69
N VAL A 106 -6.87 17.17 19.49
CA VAL A 106 -5.47 17.02 19.08
C VAL A 106 -4.58 17.79 20.04
N SER A 107 -3.52 17.14 20.54
CA SER A 107 -2.57 17.77 21.47
C SER A 107 -1.53 18.63 20.75
N ALA A 108 -0.81 19.46 21.50
CA ALA A 108 0.36 20.20 21.03
C ALA A 108 1.50 19.30 20.50
N ALA A 109 1.49 18.01 20.87
CA ALA A 109 2.45 17.01 20.41
C ALA A 109 1.93 16.18 19.22
N GLY A 110 0.71 16.44 18.72
CA GLY A 110 0.09 15.65 17.66
C GLY A 110 -0.61 14.37 18.14
N ASP A 111 -0.89 14.25 19.45
CA ASP A 111 -1.68 13.13 19.97
C ASP A 111 -3.14 13.32 19.58
N MET A 112 -3.81 12.27 19.10
CA MET A 112 -5.18 12.32 18.64
C MET A 112 -6.12 11.54 19.56
N VAL A 113 -7.28 12.14 19.83
CA VAL A 113 -8.47 11.44 20.35
C VAL A 113 -9.53 11.46 19.26
N HIS A 114 -10.07 10.30 18.89
CA HIS A 114 -11.02 10.16 17.80
C HIS A 114 -12.46 10.43 18.24
N CYS A 115 -13.10 9.48 18.93
CA CYS A 115 -14.53 9.51 19.24
C CYS A 115 -14.85 9.38 20.73
N THR A 116 -13.85 9.18 21.59
CA THR A 116 -14.08 9.11 23.03
C THR A 116 -14.57 10.47 23.52
N THR A 117 -15.62 10.48 24.34
CA THR A 117 -16.17 11.69 24.95
C THR A 117 -16.20 11.55 26.48
N ALA A 118 -16.30 12.67 27.19
CA ALA A 118 -16.40 12.68 28.65
C ALA A 118 -17.66 11.96 29.19
N GLY A 119 -18.68 11.72 28.35
CA GLY A 119 -19.93 11.06 28.74
C GLY A 119 -19.84 9.54 28.86
N THR A 120 -18.76 8.92 28.38
CA THR A 120 -18.59 7.45 28.32
C THR A 120 -17.24 7.03 28.89
N ASP A 121 -16.92 7.49 30.10
CA ASP A 121 -15.65 7.18 30.77
C ASP A 121 -15.43 5.66 30.88
N GLY A 122 -14.22 5.21 30.51
CA GLY A 122 -13.83 3.80 30.48
C GLY A 122 -14.31 2.97 29.28
N ILE A 123 -15.13 3.51 28.37
CA ILE A 123 -15.51 2.83 27.11
C ILE A 123 -14.69 3.42 25.96
N PHE A 124 -14.01 2.54 25.23
CA PHE A 124 -13.14 2.89 24.11
C PHE A 124 -13.57 2.13 22.85
N ALA A 125 -13.75 2.86 21.75
CA ALA A 125 -14.13 2.32 20.45
C ALA A 125 -13.09 2.74 19.41
N PRO A 126 -11.94 2.03 19.33
CA PRO A 126 -10.82 2.46 18.47
C PRO A 126 -11.20 2.49 17.00
N GLY A 127 -12.14 1.62 16.58
CA GLY A 127 -12.55 1.47 15.20
C GLY A 127 -11.34 1.33 14.26
N PRO A 128 -11.45 1.80 13.00
CA PRO A 128 -10.31 1.88 12.09
C PRO A 128 -9.36 3.04 12.42
N ALA A 129 -9.76 3.99 13.29
CA ALA A 129 -9.04 5.24 13.50
C ALA A 129 -7.61 5.03 14.03
N VAL A 130 -7.40 3.99 14.84
CA VAL A 130 -6.06 3.62 15.31
C VAL A 130 -5.19 3.11 14.16
N ASP A 131 -5.67 2.19 13.33
CA ASP A 131 -4.89 1.68 12.20
C ASP A 131 -4.60 2.79 11.17
N LEU A 132 -5.55 3.70 10.95
CA LEU A 132 -5.37 4.89 10.11
C LEU A 132 -4.27 5.81 10.64
N ALA A 133 -4.24 6.04 11.96
CA ALA A 133 -3.26 6.91 12.61
C ALA A 133 -1.83 6.40 12.53
N TYR A 134 -1.61 5.07 12.49
CA TYR A 134 -0.26 4.49 12.45
C TYR A 134 0.17 3.98 11.06
N GLY A 135 -0.77 3.81 10.12
CA GLY A 135 -0.49 3.19 8.82
C GLY A 135 -0.16 4.15 7.67
N ALA A 136 -0.66 5.39 7.73
CA ALA A 136 -0.47 6.35 6.63
C ALA A 136 0.88 7.08 6.71
N ALA A 137 1.40 7.49 5.55
CA ALA A 137 2.61 8.31 5.47
C ALA A 137 2.41 9.72 6.06
N ARG A 138 1.19 10.27 5.94
CA ARG A 138 0.76 11.49 6.62
C ARG A 138 -0.66 11.35 7.18
N VAL A 139 -0.91 11.93 8.35
CA VAL A 139 -2.23 11.95 8.99
C VAL A 139 -2.76 13.38 9.09
N ILE A 140 -3.96 13.59 8.58
CA ILE A 140 -4.68 14.86 8.61
C ILE A 140 -5.88 14.71 9.56
N ALA A 141 -5.87 15.47 10.65
CA ALA A 141 -7.01 15.60 11.54
C ALA A 141 -7.97 16.67 11.02
N VAL A 142 -9.19 16.29 10.66
CA VAL A 142 -10.29 17.21 10.36
C VAL A 142 -11.19 17.34 11.58
N MET A 143 -11.44 18.56 12.05
CA MET A 143 -12.18 18.76 13.29
C MET A 143 -12.77 20.16 13.40
N HIS A 144 -13.71 20.36 14.31
CA HIS A 144 -14.05 21.73 14.72
C HIS A 144 -12.93 22.31 15.57
N HIS A 145 -12.69 23.62 15.43
CA HIS A 145 -11.68 24.31 16.22
C HIS A 145 -12.06 24.35 17.72
N GLN A 146 -13.35 24.54 17.98
CA GLN A 146 -13.95 24.47 19.30
C GLN A 146 -15.06 23.41 19.32
N GLY A 147 -15.13 22.65 20.41
CA GLY A 147 -16.18 21.65 20.62
C GLY A 147 -17.56 22.28 20.82
N GLY A 148 -18.59 21.43 20.92
CA GLY A 148 -19.96 21.88 21.17
C GLY A 148 -20.17 22.59 22.51
N ASP A 149 -19.21 22.47 23.44
CA ASP A 149 -19.14 23.18 24.72
C ASP A 149 -18.42 24.53 24.64
N GLY A 150 -17.85 24.88 23.47
CA GLY A 150 -17.08 26.10 23.23
C GLY A 150 -15.62 26.02 23.66
N ASN A 151 -15.16 24.88 24.20
CA ASN A 151 -13.76 24.70 24.54
C ASN A 151 -12.93 24.37 23.30
N SER A 152 -11.65 24.77 23.28
CA SER A 152 -10.75 24.41 22.19
C SER A 152 -10.59 22.90 22.08
N SER A 153 -10.68 22.39 20.87
CA SER A 153 -10.37 21.00 20.57
C SER A 153 -8.86 20.80 20.29
N ILE A 154 -8.09 21.88 20.19
CA ILE A 154 -6.64 21.87 20.03
C ILE A 154 -6.01 22.22 21.39
N VAL A 155 -5.56 21.19 22.10
CA VAL A 155 -5.27 21.25 23.53
C VAL A 155 -3.79 21.11 23.82
N SER A 156 -3.31 21.65 24.94
CA SER A 156 -1.93 21.42 25.36
C SER A 156 -1.63 19.93 25.60
N LYS A 157 -2.61 19.19 26.10
CA LYS A 157 -2.56 17.74 26.33
C LYS A 157 -3.98 17.17 26.26
N CYS A 158 -4.15 16.01 25.62
CA CYS A 158 -5.43 15.31 25.60
C CYS A 158 -5.89 14.95 27.03
N SER A 159 -7.15 15.27 27.33
CA SER A 159 -7.79 14.92 28.60
C SER A 159 -8.52 13.58 28.52
N LEU A 160 -8.62 13.01 27.33
CA LEU A 160 -9.31 11.77 27.00
C LEU A 160 -8.29 10.69 26.56
N PRO A 161 -8.67 9.40 26.56
CA PRO A 161 -7.82 8.32 26.06
C PRO A 161 -7.34 8.58 24.64
N VAL A 162 -6.02 8.59 24.44
CA VAL A 162 -5.37 8.84 23.16
C VAL A 162 -5.45 7.60 22.26
N ASP A 163 -5.93 7.80 21.04
CA ASP A 163 -6.04 6.78 19.98
C ASP A 163 -4.74 6.67 19.16
N GLY A 164 -4.05 7.79 18.96
CA GLY A 164 -2.79 7.87 18.21
C GLY A 164 -1.82 8.84 18.87
N ILE A 165 -0.60 8.40 19.15
CA ILE A 165 0.41 9.19 19.85
C ILE A 165 1.29 9.89 18.82
N GLY A 166 1.37 11.22 18.86
CA GLY A 166 2.21 12.03 17.98
C GLY A 166 2.09 11.70 16.49
N CYS A 167 0.90 11.30 16.05
CA CYS A 167 0.67 10.78 14.70
C CYS A 167 0.14 11.82 13.73
N VAL A 168 -0.48 12.92 14.23
CA VAL A 168 -1.09 13.94 13.38
C VAL A 168 -0.02 14.86 12.81
N ASP A 169 -0.01 15.06 11.49
CA ASP A 169 0.90 15.98 10.80
C ASP A 169 0.24 17.34 10.52
N LEU A 170 -1.08 17.34 10.32
CA LEU A 170 -1.84 18.51 9.92
C LEU A 170 -3.22 18.50 10.60
N ILE A 171 -3.61 19.65 11.16
CA ILE A 171 -4.93 19.87 11.72
C ILE A 171 -5.65 20.86 10.80
N ILE A 172 -6.82 20.49 10.30
CA ILE A 172 -7.68 21.33 9.49
C ILE A 172 -8.99 21.53 10.24
N THR A 173 -9.31 22.80 10.50
CA THR A 173 -10.52 23.19 11.23
C THR A 173 -11.35 24.20 10.45
N ASP A 174 -12.54 24.50 10.95
CA ASP A 174 -13.40 25.56 10.43
C ASP A 174 -12.79 26.97 10.62
N SER A 175 -11.70 27.08 11.39
CA SER A 175 -11.03 28.35 11.69
C SER A 175 -9.60 28.47 11.15
N ALA A 176 -8.85 27.36 11.06
CA ALA A 176 -7.41 27.38 10.77
C ALA A 176 -6.88 26.06 10.20
N VAL A 177 -5.76 26.16 9.46
CA VAL A 177 -4.86 25.03 9.15
C VAL A 177 -3.61 25.18 10.00
N ILE A 178 -3.31 24.14 10.78
CA ILE A 178 -2.21 24.11 11.74
C ILE A 178 -1.34 22.91 11.43
N LYS A 179 -0.06 23.17 11.16
CA LYS A 179 0.95 22.14 10.99
C LYS A 179 1.40 21.65 12.36
N VAL A 180 1.55 20.34 12.51
CA VAL A 180 2.17 19.72 13.68
C VAL A 180 3.63 19.46 13.34
N ALA A 181 4.53 20.17 14.02
CA ALA A 181 5.98 20.01 13.86
C ALA A 181 6.58 19.36 15.11
N SER A 182 7.83 18.90 14.99
CA SER A 182 8.56 18.29 16.12
C SER A 182 8.77 19.23 17.31
N ASP A 183 8.62 20.54 17.11
CA ASP A 183 8.79 21.57 18.12
C ASP A 183 7.48 22.29 18.49
N GLY A 184 6.32 21.70 18.12
CA GLY A 184 4.98 22.16 18.48
C GLY A 184 4.09 22.51 17.28
N LEU A 185 3.01 23.24 17.56
CA LEU A 185 2.03 23.63 16.55
C LEU A 185 2.43 24.93 15.85
N GLU A 186 2.19 25.00 14.54
CA GLU A 186 2.41 26.17 13.70
C GLU A 186 1.16 26.50 12.88
N LEU A 187 0.56 27.66 13.12
CA LEU A 187 -0.52 28.22 12.31
C LEU A 187 0.02 28.61 10.95
N ILE A 188 -0.52 28.01 9.89
CA ILE A 188 -0.13 28.28 8.51
C ILE A 188 -1.25 28.92 7.68
N GLU A 189 -2.52 28.70 8.03
CA GLU A 189 -3.65 29.35 7.35
C GLU A 189 -4.79 29.71 8.30
N THR A 190 -5.51 30.80 8.02
CA THR A 190 -6.79 31.15 8.67
C THR A 190 -7.95 30.95 7.70
N ALA A 191 -9.12 30.59 8.24
CA ALA A 191 -10.34 30.50 7.45
C ALA A 191 -10.76 31.90 6.93
N PRO A 192 -11.48 31.98 5.80
CA PRO A 192 -11.88 33.26 5.23
C PRO A 192 -12.62 34.15 6.22
N GLY A 193 -12.11 35.37 6.40
CA GLY A 193 -12.69 36.35 7.32
C GLY A 193 -12.28 36.24 8.79
N LEU A 194 -11.40 35.30 9.17
CA LEU A 194 -10.79 35.24 10.51
C LEU A 194 -9.37 35.80 10.52
N SER A 195 -9.05 36.55 11.57
CA SER A 195 -7.69 37.03 11.83
C SER A 195 -6.87 35.98 12.58
N VAL A 196 -5.55 36.14 12.56
CA VAL A 196 -4.63 35.33 13.39
C VAL A 196 -4.97 35.42 14.87
N ASP A 197 -5.32 36.61 15.36
CA ASP A 197 -5.64 36.84 16.76
C ASP A 197 -6.91 36.08 17.18
N ASP A 198 -7.90 35.98 16.29
CA ASP A 198 -9.13 35.20 16.54
C ASP A 198 -8.82 33.72 16.73
N VAL A 199 -7.96 33.15 15.87
CA VAL A 199 -7.55 31.74 15.95
C VAL A 199 -6.72 31.48 17.21
N VAL A 200 -5.74 32.33 17.50
CA VAL A 200 -4.91 32.20 18.70
C VAL A 200 -5.76 32.27 19.97
N ALA A 201 -6.75 33.16 20.01
CA ALA A 201 -7.68 33.26 21.15
C ALA A 201 -8.59 32.02 21.31
N ALA A 202 -8.86 31.29 20.22
CA ALA A 202 -9.67 30.08 20.21
C ALA A 202 -8.87 28.78 20.43
N THR A 203 -7.53 28.85 20.45
CA THR A 203 -6.63 27.70 20.62
C THR A 203 -6.11 27.61 22.06
N ASP A 204 -6.24 26.46 22.72
CA ASP A 204 -5.67 26.24 24.07
C ASP A 204 -4.18 25.88 24.03
N ALA A 205 -3.76 25.11 23.03
CA ALA A 205 -2.37 24.73 22.86
C ALA A 205 -1.45 25.93 22.52
N PRO A 206 -0.17 25.90 22.94
CA PRO A 206 0.83 26.84 22.43
C PRO A 206 0.93 26.79 20.91
N LEU A 207 0.70 27.93 20.26
CA LEU A 207 0.62 28.04 18.80
C LEU A 207 1.64 29.05 18.29
N LYS A 208 2.60 28.59 17.47
CA LYS A 208 3.47 29.49 16.71
C LYS A 208 2.70 30.01 15.51
N VAL A 209 3.00 31.24 15.10
CA VAL A 209 2.40 31.85 13.91
C VAL A 209 3.46 31.89 12.81
N SER A 210 3.16 31.29 11.65
CA SER A 210 4.02 31.37 10.47
C SER A 210 4.23 32.83 10.05
N ALA A 211 5.38 33.14 9.46
CA ALA A 211 5.63 34.47 8.91
C ALA A 211 4.76 34.79 7.68
N ASP A 212 4.20 33.76 7.02
CA ASP A 212 3.41 33.84 5.79
C ASP A 212 2.08 33.08 5.97
N VAL A 213 1.32 33.44 7.00
CA VAL A 213 -0.04 32.89 7.20
C VAL A 213 -0.92 33.33 6.03
N LYS A 214 -1.58 32.35 5.40
CA LYS A 214 -2.46 32.58 4.25
C LYS A 214 -3.93 32.44 4.63
N GLU A 215 -4.81 32.96 3.79
CA GLU A 215 -6.22 32.58 3.86
C GLU A 215 -6.38 31.20 3.19
N MET A 216 -7.23 30.33 3.75
CA MET A 216 -7.50 29.01 3.19
C MET A 216 -8.06 29.09 1.76
N SER A 217 -7.58 28.20 0.89
CA SER A 217 -8.29 27.91 -0.37
C SER A 217 -9.37 26.84 -0.15
N LEU A 218 -10.55 27.11 -0.69
CA LEU A 218 -11.71 26.22 -0.69
C LEU A 218 -12.12 25.81 -2.11
N ASP A 219 -11.20 25.93 -3.07
CA ASP A 219 -11.41 25.46 -4.43
C ASP A 219 -11.58 23.94 -4.46
N ILE A 220 -12.18 23.41 -5.53
CA ILE A 220 -12.26 21.97 -5.75
C ILE A 220 -11.11 21.58 -6.69
N PRO A 221 -10.14 20.76 -6.25
CA PRO A 221 -9.03 20.35 -7.10
C PRO A 221 -9.54 19.46 -8.24
N GLU A 222 -8.98 19.69 -9.43
CA GLU A 222 -9.14 18.83 -10.61
C GLU A 222 -7.88 17.99 -10.78
N LEU A 223 -8.02 16.67 -10.63
CA LEU A 223 -6.93 15.72 -10.66
C LEU A 223 -7.01 14.85 -11.91
N THR A 224 -5.84 14.47 -12.43
CA THR A 224 -5.72 13.57 -13.59
C THR A 224 -4.88 12.37 -13.21
N ALA A 225 -5.42 11.17 -13.42
CA ALA A 225 -4.74 9.94 -13.06
C ALA A 225 -3.34 9.83 -13.71
N PRO A 226 -2.33 9.36 -12.97
CA PRO A 226 -1.02 9.15 -13.54
C PRO A 226 -1.09 8.05 -14.60
N ASN A 227 -0.40 8.25 -15.72
CA ASN A 227 -0.29 7.21 -16.74
C ASN A 227 0.66 6.11 -16.27
N LYS A 228 0.12 4.91 -16.05
CA LYS A 228 0.88 3.72 -15.64
C LYS A 228 1.31 2.84 -16.80
N VAL A 229 0.93 3.14 -18.04
CA VAL A 229 1.21 2.28 -19.21
C VAL A 229 2.55 2.65 -19.85
N TYR A 230 3.44 1.67 -19.95
CA TYR A 230 4.78 1.81 -20.53
C TYR A 230 4.88 1.08 -21.87
N ALA A 231 5.71 1.62 -22.76
CA ALA A 231 5.84 1.14 -24.13
C ALA A 231 6.60 -0.21 -24.26
N SER A 232 7.50 -0.51 -23.33
CA SER A 232 8.34 -1.71 -23.38
C SER A 232 8.76 -2.18 -21.99
N SER A 233 9.23 -3.43 -21.89
CA SER A 233 9.77 -3.96 -20.64
C SER A 233 11.01 -3.21 -20.15
N GLN A 234 11.88 -2.74 -21.05
CA GLN A 234 13.06 -1.95 -20.68
C GLN A 234 12.66 -0.57 -20.14
N ASP A 235 11.71 0.11 -20.79
CA ASP A 235 11.23 1.42 -20.33
C ASP A 235 10.61 1.35 -18.93
N ALA A 236 9.89 0.26 -18.65
CA ALA A 236 9.25 0.03 -17.36
C ALA A 236 10.23 -0.39 -16.25
N LEU A 237 11.46 -0.78 -16.58
CA LEU A 237 12.47 -1.30 -15.64
C LEU A 237 13.77 -0.48 -15.59
N LYS A 238 13.87 0.61 -16.37
CA LYS A 238 15.12 1.37 -16.60
C LYS A 238 15.80 1.93 -15.35
N ASP A 239 15.07 2.06 -14.25
CA ASP A 239 15.50 2.64 -12.98
C ASP A 239 15.69 1.58 -11.87
N VAL A 240 15.68 0.28 -12.22
CA VAL A 240 16.07 -0.78 -11.28
C VAL A 240 17.53 -0.55 -10.86
N PRO A 241 17.82 -0.34 -9.56
CA PRO A 241 19.17 -0.07 -9.12
C PRO A 241 20.04 -1.33 -9.07
N GLU A 242 21.35 -1.16 -9.24
CA GLU A 242 22.34 -2.18 -8.94
C GLU A 242 22.18 -2.69 -7.50
N GLY A 243 22.25 -4.00 -7.29
CA GLY A 243 22.10 -4.58 -5.95
C GLY A 243 20.66 -4.68 -5.43
N ALA A 244 19.66 -4.32 -6.24
CA ALA A 244 18.25 -4.34 -5.87
C ALA A 244 17.77 -5.72 -5.41
N THR A 245 16.83 -5.71 -4.46
CA THR A 245 16.02 -6.90 -4.18
C THR A 245 14.82 -6.91 -5.13
N VAL A 246 14.68 -7.97 -5.92
CA VAL A 246 13.66 -8.06 -6.96
C VAL A 246 12.81 -9.31 -6.75
N ASN A 247 11.51 -9.11 -6.52
CA ASN A 247 10.55 -10.21 -6.62
C ASN A 247 10.35 -10.56 -8.08
N VAL A 248 10.45 -11.84 -8.39
CA VAL A 248 10.17 -12.37 -9.72
C VAL A 248 9.10 -13.43 -9.58
N ASP A 249 7.96 -13.19 -10.20
CA ASP A 249 6.79 -14.05 -10.07
C ASP A 249 6.98 -15.45 -10.65
N GLY A 250 5.98 -16.29 -10.36
CA GLY A 250 5.66 -17.44 -11.17
C GLY A 250 5.90 -18.80 -10.52
N PHE A 251 5.12 -19.75 -11.01
CA PHE A 251 5.20 -21.17 -10.72
C PHE A 251 5.46 -21.87 -12.07
N ALA A 252 6.55 -22.61 -12.20
CA ALA A 252 6.94 -23.25 -13.47
C ALA A 252 5.77 -24.10 -14.03
N GLY A 253 5.18 -23.68 -15.16
CA GLY A 253 3.96 -24.30 -15.70
C GLY A 253 3.09 -23.41 -16.61
N PRO A 254 1.90 -23.89 -17.03
CA PRO A 254 1.04 -23.26 -18.06
C PRO A 254 0.37 -21.91 -17.71
N GLY A 255 0.87 -21.21 -16.69
CA GLY A 255 0.52 -19.81 -16.39
C GLY A 255 1.63 -18.80 -16.72
N GLY A 256 2.88 -19.28 -16.84
CA GLY A 256 4.07 -18.49 -17.11
C GLY A 256 4.58 -17.67 -15.93
N MET A 257 5.80 -17.17 -16.08
CA MET A 257 6.38 -16.05 -15.33
C MET A 257 6.24 -14.77 -16.17
N ALA A 258 6.64 -13.64 -15.60
CA ALA A 258 6.80 -12.36 -16.29
C ALA A 258 7.97 -12.36 -17.30
N HIS A 259 7.93 -13.25 -18.29
CA HIS A 259 9.04 -13.53 -19.20
C HIS A 259 9.50 -12.30 -19.99
N TYR A 260 8.57 -11.44 -20.42
CA TYR A 260 8.92 -10.25 -21.21
C TYR A 260 9.62 -9.20 -20.33
N LEU A 261 9.15 -9.03 -19.09
CA LEU A 261 9.84 -8.22 -18.09
C LEU A 261 11.20 -8.81 -17.71
N MET A 262 11.31 -10.13 -17.57
CA MET A 262 12.57 -10.81 -17.25
C MET A 262 13.61 -10.63 -18.36
N VAL A 263 13.19 -10.70 -19.63
CA VAL A 263 14.03 -10.36 -20.78
C VAL A 263 14.47 -8.90 -20.75
N GLY A 264 13.55 -7.98 -20.46
CA GLY A 264 13.88 -6.56 -20.31
C GLY A 264 14.93 -6.33 -19.21
N LEU A 265 14.75 -6.95 -18.03
CA LEU A 265 15.71 -6.87 -16.93
C LEU A 265 17.07 -7.49 -17.30
N ARG A 266 17.07 -8.57 -18.09
CA ARG A 266 18.30 -9.16 -18.62
C ARG A 266 19.06 -8.16 -19.50
N ASP A 267 18.35 -7.55 -20.44
CA ASP A 267 18.92 -6.68 -21.46
C ASP A 267 19.43 -5.36 -20.88
N LEU A 268 18.79 -4.86 -19.83
CA LEU A 268 19.31 -3.73 -19.03
C LEU A 268 20.65 -4.05 -18.36
N GLY A 269 20.94 -5.33 -18.10
CA GLY A 269 22.24 -5.77 -17.61
C GLY A 269 22.56 -5.45 -16.16
N VAL A 270 21.59 -4.94 -15.37
CA VAL A 270 21.74 -4.58 -13.95
C VAL A 270 22.31 -5.76 -13.15
N LYS A 271 23.36 -5.54 -12.37
CA LYS A 271 24.09 -6.57 -11.61
C LYS A 271 23.72 -6.54 -10.11
N GLY A 272 24.27 -7.53 -9.38
CA GLY A 272 24.14 -7.62 -7.94
C GLY A 272 22.74 -7.98 -7.42
N LEU A 273 21.82 -8.40 -8.29
CA LEU A 273 20.42 -8.61 -7.95
C LEU A 273 20.24 -9.69 -6.89
N LYS A 274 19.33 -9.42 -5.93
CA LYS A 274 18.88 -10.39 -4.94
C LYS A 274 17.46 -10.80 -5.32
N ILE A 275 17.32 -11.97 -5.95
CA ILE A 275 16.03 -12.42 -6.45
C ILE A 275 15.23 -13.14 -5.36
N ILE A 276 13.94 -12.85 -5.26
CA ILE A 276 13.00 -13.61 -4.44
C ILE A 276 11.98 -14.24 -5.38
N SER A 277 11.92 -15.57 -5.41
CA SER A 277 10.97 -16.29 -6.26
C SER A 277 10.70 -17.69 -5.71
N ASN A 278 9.61 -18.32 -6.16
CA ASN A 278 9.34 -19.71 -5.82
C ASN A 278 10.45 -20.66 -6.33
N THR A 279 11.10 -20.32 -7.46
CA THR A 279 12.17 -21.11 -8.09
C THR A 279 13.39 -20.26 -8.43
N ALA A 280 14.54 -20.89 -8.70
CA ALA A 280 15.76 -20.20 -9.11
C ALA A 280 16.35 -20.74 -10.43
N GLY A 281 15.52 -20.90 -11.47
CA GLY A 281 15.99 -21.32 -12.80
C GLY A 281 15.95 -22.83 -13.07
N VAL A 282 14.99 -23.52 -12.44
CA VAL A 282 14.83 -24.98 -12.57
C VAL A 282 13.86 -25.38 -13.69
N ALA A 283 13.06 -24.44 -14.20
CA ALA A 283 11.97 -24.73 -15.14
C ALA A 283 12.53 -25.29 -16.46
N ARG A 284 13.59 -24.66 -16.97
CA ARG A 284 14.27 -25.04 -18.21
C ARG A 284 14.87 -26.44 -18.17
N VAL A 285 15.54 -26.81 -17.07
CA VAL A 285 16.23 -28.11 -16.94
C VAL A 285 15.31 -29.27 -16.55
N SER A 286 14.22 -28.97 -15.84
CA SER A 286 13.26 -29.97 -15.36
C SER A 286 12.12 -30.22 -16.33
N ALA A 287 12.00 -29.43 -17.40
CA ALA A 287 10.83 -29.39 -18.29
C ALA A 287 9.50 -29.20 -17.52
N PHE A 288 9.52 -28.45 -16.41
CA PHE A 288 8.29 -28.07 -15.70
C PHE A 288 7.47 -27.15 -16.62
N GLY A 289 6.42 -27.70 -17.23
CA GLY A 289 5.54 -26.98 -18.17
C GLY A 289 5.88 -27.22 -19.63
N ALA A 290 7.05 -26.76 -20.09
CA ALA A 290 7.45 -26.84 -21.50
C ALA A 290 8.99 -26.71 -21.69
N PRO A 291 9.57 -27.30 -22.76
CA PRO A 291 11.00 -27.18 -23.07
C PRO A 291 11.38 -25.74 -23.47
N ASN A 292 12.64 -25.36 -23.26
CA ASN A 292 13.22 -24.06 -23.65
C ASN A 292 12.49 -22.81 -23.13
N ILE A 293 11.72 -22.93 -22.05
CA ILE A 293 11.05 -21.77 -21.46
C ILE A 293 12.06 -20.78 -20.89
N ILE A 294 11.79 -19.48 -21.05
CA ILE A 294 12.52 -18.41 -20.38
C ILE A 294 12.28 -18.53 -18.88
N ASP A 295 13.34 -18.59 -18.09
CA ASP A 295 13.30 -18.58 -16.64
C ASP A 295 14.49 -17.81 -16.06
N HIS A 296 14.56 -17.71 -14.73
CA HIS A 296 15.59 -17.00 -13.97
C HIS A 296 17.03 -17.27 -14.44
N SER A 297 17.30 -18.44 -15.05
CA SER A 297 18.65 -18.75 -15.50
C SER A 297 19.16 -17.78 -16.56
N ILE A 298 18.32 -17.05 -17.31
CA ILE A 298 18.80 -16.00 -18.24
C ILE A 298 19.52 -14.85 -17.52
N LEU A 299 19.12 -14.55 -16.29
CA LEU A 299 19.74 -13.52 -15.45
C LEU A 299 21.03 -14.04 -14.82
N VAL A 300 21.04 -15.32 -14.42
CA VAL A 300 22.21 -16.00 -13.86
C VAL A 300 23.31 -16.16 -14.92
N GLU A 301 22.96 -16.62 -16.12
CA GLU A 301 23.87 -16.76 -17.27
C GLU A 301 24.48 -15.41 -17.66
N ASN A 302 23.69 -14.33 -17.53
CA ASN A 302 24.16 -12.96 -17.73
C ASN A 302 24.90 -12.37 -16.51
N LYS A 303 25.21 -13.18 -15.49
CA LYS A 303 25.94 -12.79 -14.27
C LYS A 303 25.30 -11.63 -13.49
N GLN A 304 23.97 -11.55 -13.48
CA GLN A 304 23.23 -10.46 -12.82
C GLN A 304 22.84 -10.77 -11.38
N VAL A 305 22.76 -12.05 -10.99
CA VAL A 305 22.21 -12.50 -9.70
C VAL A 305 23.33 -12.73 -8.69
N ALA A 306 23.29 -12.03 -7.56
CA ALA A 306 24.21 -12.21 -6.44
C ALA A 306 23.64 -13.13 -5.34
N LYS A 307 22.31 -13.17 -5.18
CA LYS A 307 21.64 -14.06 -4.23
C LYS A 307 20.26 -14.45 -4.74
N ALA A 308 19.82 -15.68 -4.45
CA ALA A 308 18.42 -16.06 -4.55
C ALA A 308 17.85 -16.46 -3.18
N THR A 309 16.61 -16.07 -2.92
CA THR A 309 15.77 -16.62 -1.85
C THR A 309 14.63 -17.39 -2.52
N ALA A 310 14.62 -18.72 -2.37
CA ALA A 310 13.69 -19.58 -3.11
C ALA A 310 13.30 -20.85 -2.36
N SER A 311 12.12 -21.39 -2.72
CA SER A 311 11.63 -22.64 -2.15
C SER A 311 12.02 -23.89 -2.93
N TYR A 312 12.29 -23.74 -4.23
CA TYR A 312 12.71 -24.84 -5.09
C TYR A 312 13.84 -24.40 -6.03
N PRO A 313 15.08 -24.28 -5.52
CA PRO A 313 16.22 -23.76 -6.29
C PRO A 313 17.04 -24.83 -7.02
N VAL A 314 16.82 -26.12 -6.74
CA VAL A 314 17.68 -27.22 -7.20
C VAL A 314 16.96 -28.04 -8.27
N SER A 315 17.70 -28.47 -9.29
CA SER A 315 17.22 -29.44 -10.28
C SER A 315 16.83 -30.78 -9.61
N PRO A 316 15.71 -31.41 -10.01
CA PRO A 316 15.38 -32.76 -9.55
C PRO A 316 16.32 -33.83 -10.16
N SER A 317 17.21 -33.45 -11.09
CA SER A 317 18.15 -34.34 -11.76
C SER A 317 19.59 -33.88 -11.58
N ALA A 318 20.36 -34.63 -10.79
CA ALA A 318 21.79 -34.36 -10.55
C ALA A 318 22.66 -34.38 -11.83
N SER A 319 22.20 -35.03 -12.90
CA SER A 319 22.91 -35.05 -14.19
C SER A 319 22.58 -33.85 -15.10
N ARG A 320 21.69 -32.95 -14.66
CA ARG A 320 21.25 -31.75 -15.38
C ARG A 320 21.14 -30.59 -14.39
N PRO A 321 22.26 -30.05 -13.88
CA PRO A 321 22.24 -28.89 -13.01
C PRO A 321 21.66 -27.68 -13.75
N SER A 322 20.93 -26.83 -13.04
CA SER A 322 20.54 -25.50 -13.52
C SER A 322 21.73 -24.54 -13.56
N ALA A 323 21.64 -23.45 -14.34
CA ALA A 323 22.69 -22.43 -14.34
C ALA A 323 22.92 -21.81 -12.95
N PHE A 324 21.86 -21.77 -12.11
CA PHE A 324 21.97 -21.32 -10.72
C PHE A 324 22.81 -22.26 -9.86
N GLU A 325 22.58 -23.58 -9.94
CA GLU A 325 23.41 -24.56 -9.23
C GLU A 325 24.88 -24.48 -9.64
N GLU A 326 25.14 -24.31 -10.94
CA GLU A 326 26.50 -24.16 -11.44
C GLU A 326 27.15 -22.87 -10.92
N ALA A 327 26.43 -21.74 -10.93
CA ALA A 327 26.92 -20.48 -10.39
C ALA A 327 27.16 -20.54 -8.87
N TYR A 328 26.25 -21.18 -8.13
CA TYR A 328 26.37 -21.37 -6.68
C TYR A 328 27.61 -22.22 -6.35
N ASN A 329 27.81 -23.32 -7.06
CA ASN A 329 28.98 -24.19 -6.87
C ASN A 329 30.31 -23.50 -7.23
N ARG A 330 30.29 -22.49 -8.12
CA ARG A 330 31.43 -21.62 -8.40
C ARG A 330 31.62 -20.48 -7.40
N GLY A 331 30.70 -20.31 -6.44
CA GLY A 331 30.72 -19.22 -5.46
C GLY A 331 30.33 -17.85 -6.06
N GLU A 332 29.62 -17.84 -7.19
CA GLU A 332 29.22 -16.61 -7.90
C GLU A 332 27.88 -16.04 -7.39
N THR A 333 27.04 -16.88 -6.77
CA THR A 333 25.75 -16.49 -6.18
C THR A 333 25.54 -17.19 -4.83
N ASP A 334 24.79 -16.56 -3.94
CA ASP A 334 24.35 -17.12 -2.66
C ASP A 334 22.89 -17.64 -2.73
N LEU A 335 22.50 -18.49 -1.77
CA LEU A 335 21.17 -19.10 -1.70
C LEU A 335 20.62 -19.11 -0.27
N GLU A 336 19.39 -18.62 -0.12
CA GLU A 336 18.55 -18.86 1.05
C GLU A 336 17.38 -19.76 0.66
N VAL A 337 17.35 -20.97 1.22
CA VAL A 337 16.24 -21.91 1.00
C VAL A 337 15.13 -21.66 2.02
N VAL A 338 13.91 -21.45 1.55
CA VAL A 338 12.74 -21.16 2.40
C VAL A 338 11.59 -22.08 2.00
N PRO A 339 10.91 -22.78 2.93
CA PRO A 339 9.72 -23.57 2.58
C PRO A 339 8.69 -22.73 1.83
N GLN A 340 8.05 -23.27 0.78
CA GLN A 340 7.15 -22.50 -0.08
C GLN A 340 6.05 -21.75 0.68
N GLY A 341 5.40 -22.42 1.64
CA GLY A 341 4.38 -21.80 2.49
C GLY A 341 4.95 -20.68 3.37
N THR A 342 6.15 -20.87 3.92
CA THR A 342 6.87 -19.85 4.68
C THR A 342 7.27 -18.67 3.79
N LEU A 343 7.73 -18.91 2.57
CA LEU A 343 8.06 -17.86 1.61
C LEU A 343 6.83 -16.99 1.30
N ALA A 344 5.70 -17.63 1.00
CA ALA A 344 4.43 -16.93 0.76
C ALA A 344 3.99 -16.11 1.98
N GLU A 345 4.09 -16.67 3.19
CA GLU A 345 3.68 -15.99 4.42
C GLU A 345 4.65 -14.87 4.82
N ARG A 346 5.94 -15.00 4.54
CA ARG A 346 6.93 -13.93 4.70
C ARG A 346 6.65 -12.76 3.76
N LEU A 347 6.31 -13.04 2.49
CA LEU A 347 5.88 -12.01 1.54
C LEU A 347 4.58 -11.33 2.02
N ARG A 348 3.56 -12.12 2.36
CA ARG A 348 2.28 -11.59 2.87
C ARG A 348 2.48 -10.72 4.10
N SER A 349 3.31 -11.18 5.04
CA SER A 349 3.63 -10.45 6.27
C SER A 349 4.34 -9.14 5.97
N GLY A 350 5.39 -9.16 5.14
CA GLY A 350 6.14 -7.96 4.80
C GLY A 350 5.30 -6.93 4.04
N GLY A 351 4.44 -7.38 3.13
CA GLY A 351 3.53 -6.51 2.39
C GLY A 351 2.41 -5.92 3.26
N ALA A 352 1.98 -6.63 4.30
CA ALA A 352 0.94 -6.19 5.24
C ALA A 352 1.49 -5.48 6.49
N GLY A 353 2.80 -5.17 6.54
CA GLY A 353 3.43 -4.52 7.69
C GLY A 353 3.61 -5.39 8.94
N VAL A 354 3.43 -6.71 8.82
CA VAL A 354 3.69 -7.66 9.91
C VAL A 354 5.19 -7.99 9.92
N ALA A 355 5.88 -7.58 10.97
CA ALA A 355 7.34 -7.71 11.07
C ALA A 355 7.82 -9.18 11.09
N ALA A 356 7.11 -10.04 11.83
CA ALA A 356 7.46 -11.46 11.97
C ALA A 356 6.24 -12.30 12.37
N PHE A 357 6.32 -13.60 12.12
CA PHE A 357 5.31 -14.58 12.54
C PHE A 357 5.96 -15.89 12.98
N TYR A 358 5.26 -16.64 13.83
CA TYR A 358 5.67 -17.97 14.25
C TYR A 358 5.00 -19.04 13.37
N THR A 359 5.76 -20.01 12.89
CA THR A 359 5.26 -21.14 12.10
C THR A 359 5.84 -22.47 12.57
N PRO A 360 5.07 -23.57 12.56
CA PRO A 360 5.61 -24.89 12.87
C PRO A 360 6.45 -25.47 11.72
N THR A 361 6.40 -24.86 10.53
CA THR A 361 7.08 -25.36 9.34
C THR A 361 8.59 -25.25 9.47
N GLY A 362 9.28 -26.39 9.42
CA GLY A 362 10.75 -26.46 9.47
C GLY A 362 11.33 -26.75 10.85
N VAL A 363 10.51 -26.77 11.91
CA VAL A 363 10.93 -27.18 13.27
C VAL A 363 11.61 -28.55 13.24
N GLY A 364 12.75 -28.67 13.91
CA GLY A 364 13.55 -29.91 13.97
C GLY A 364 14.30 -30.26 12.68
N THR A 365 14.39 -29.33 11.72
CA THR A 365 15.16 -29.48 10.48
C THR A 365 16.21 -28.38 10.35
N LEU A 366 17.14 -28.52 9.40
CA LEU A 366 18.16 -27.51 9.08
C LEU A 366 17.57 -26.12 8.72
N LEU A 367 16.29 -26.07 8.32
CA LEU A 367 15.60 -24.81 7.99
C LEU A 367 15.33 -23.93 9.22
N ALA A 368 15.39 -24.51 10.43
CA ALA A 368 15.22 -23.81 11.71
C ALA A 368 16.56 -23.40 12.34
N ASP A 369 17.69 -23.84 11.81
CA ASP A 369 19.00 -23.59 12.40
C ASP A 369 19.30 -22.09 12.47
N GLY A 370 19.66 -21.62 13.66
CA GLY A 370 19.96 -20.20 13.92
C GLY A 370 18.75 -19.27 14.03
N LYS A 371 17.52 -19.78 13.98
CA LYS A 371 16.29 -18.99 14.15
C LYS A 371 15.76 -19.06 15.59
N GLU A 372 15.06 -18.02 16.02
CA GLU A 372 14.34 -18.03 17.31
C GLU A 372 13.22 -19.08 17.27
N THR A 373 13.08 -19.87 18.33
CA THR A 373 11.97 -20.81 18.51
C THR A 373 11.17 -20.47 19.77
N ARG A 374 9.88 -20.84 19.76
CA ARG A 374 8.99 -20.64 20.89
C ARG A 374 7.99 -21.79 21.01
N VAL A 375 7.71 -22.20 22.23
CA VAL A 375 6.59 -23.12 22.52
C VAL A 375 5.34 -22.29 22.78
N ILE A 376 4.32 -22.49 21.97
CA ILE A 376 3.00 -21.84 22.07
C ILE A 376 1.97 -22.97 22.21
N ASP A 377 1.20 -22.95 23.28
CA ASP A 377 0.19 -23.98 23.60
C ASP A 377 0.72 -25.42 23.49
N GLY A 378 1.96 -25.64 23.96
CA GLY A 378 2.60 -26.96 24.00
C GLY A 378 3.20 -27.45 22.67
N LYS A 379 3.18 -26.63 21.61
CA LYS A 379 3.81 -26.94 20.32
C LYS A 379 4.95 -25.97 20.03
N GLU A 380 6.05 -26.46 19.47
CA GLU A 380 7.19 -25.63 19.06
C GLU A 380 6.95 -24.97 17.69
N TYR A 381 7.40 -23.72 17.57
CA TYR A 381 7.31 -22.88 16.38
C TYR A 381 8.66 -22.18 16.15
N VAL A 382 8.95 -21.84 14.89
CA VAL A 382 10.09 -21.04 14.45
C VAL A 382 9.61 -19.64 14.07
N LEU A 383 10.37 -18.61 14.45
CA LEU A 383 10.14 -17.22 14.05
C LEU A 383 10.66 -16.99 12.62
N GLU A 384 9.82 -16.40 11.77
CA GLU A 384 10.15 -16.01 10.40
C GLU A 384 9.85 -14.53 10.18
N MET A 385 10.73 -13.84 9.45
CA MET A 385 10.66 -12.39 9.24
C MET A 385 9.92 -12.04 7.95
N GLY A 386 9.06 -11.02 7.99
CA GLY A 386 8.42 -10.45 6.81
C GLY A 386 9.43 -9.99 5.76
N MET A 387 9.07 -10.10 4.48
CA MET A 387 9.94 -9.77 3.35
C MET A 387 9.38 -8.65 2.49
N ARG A 388 10.25 -7.72 2.10
CA ARG A 388 9.98 -6.64 1.15
C ARG A 388 11.03 -6.64 0.05
N ALA A 389 10.69 -6.02 -1.07
CA ALA A 389 11.57 -5.88 -2.23
C ALA A 389 11.69 -4.40 -2.64
N ASP A 390 12.69 -4.08 -3.44
CA ASP A 390 12.78 -2.76 -4.07
C ASP A 390 11.89 -2.72 -5.32
N PHE A 391 11.96 -3.79 -6.13
CA PHE A 391 11.15 -3.96 -7.34
C PHE A 391 10.41 -5.30 -7.33
N CYS A 392 9.28 -5.35 -8.04
CA CYS A 392 8.53 -6.56 -8.30
C CYS A 392 8.14 -6.62 -9.77
N ILE A 393 8.42 -7.76 -10.42
CA ILE A 393 7.93 -8.05 -11.77
C ILE A 393 6.93 -9.21 -11.70
N ILE A 394 5.71 -8.96 -12.17
CA ILE A 394 4.56 -9.87 -12.09
C ILE A 394 3.85 -10.03 -13.44
N ARG A 395 3.07 -11.10 -13.57
CA ARG A 395 2.27 -11.44 -14.75
C ARG A 395 0.77 -11.49 -14.44
N GLY A 396 0.01 -10.64 -15.11
CA GLY A 396 -1.46 -10.66 -15.12
C GLY A 396 -2.03 -11.26 -16.41
N HIS A 397 -3.35 -11.53 -16.41
CA HIS A 397 -4.08 -11.82 -17.64
C HIS A 397 -4.53 -10.52 -18.31
N LYS A 398 -5.27 -9.68 -17.58
CA LYS A 398 -5.66 -8.33 -18.00
C LYS A 398 -5.35 -7.33 -16.90
N ALA A 399 -5.09 -6.09 -17.30
CA ALA A 399 -5.12 -4.96 -16.38
C ALA A 399 -5.98 -3.83 -16.94
N ASP A 400 -6.52 -2.98 -16.07
CA ASP A 400 -7.01 -1.67 -16.51
C ASP A 400 -5.92 -0.60 -16.41
N THR A 401 -6.18 0.60 -16.94
CA THR A 401 -5.21 1.71 -16.93
C THR A 401 -4.95 2.29 -15.53
N LEU A 402 -5.77 1.99 -14.52
CA LEU A 402 -5.54 2.33 -13.12
C LEU A 402 -4.58 1.34 -12.42
N GLY A 403 -4.33 0.19 -13.04
CA GLY A 403 -3.42 -0.85 -12.56
C GLY A 403 -4.09 -2.05 -11.93
N ASN A 404 -5.43 -2.15 -11.93
CA ASN A 404 -6.10 -3.34 -11.39
C ASN A 404 -5.78 -4.55 -12.24
N VAL A 405 -5.49 -5.69 -11.62
CA VAL A 405 -5.08 -6.91 -12.33
C VAL A 405 -6.02 -8.07 -12.02
N VAL A 406 -6.41 -8.78 -13.08
CA VAL A 406 -7.06 -10.10 -13.01
C VAL A 406 -6.13 -11.18 -13.55
N TYR A 407 -6.27 -12.40 -13.04
CA TYR A 407 -5.42 -13.55 -13.38
C TYR A 407 -6.25 -14.68 -13.97
N LYS A 408 -5.59 -15.67 -14.61
CA LYS A 408 -6.25 -16.80 -15.25
C LYS A 408 -5.69 -18.13 -14.75
N GLY A 409 -6.52 -18.87 -14.00
CA GLY A 409 -6.15 -20.19 -13.49
C GLY A 409 -4.94 -20.13 -12.55
N THR A 410 -4.00 -21.07 -12.71
CA THR A 410 -2.83 -21.20 -11.83
C THR A 410 -1.73 -20.17 -12.10
N SER A 411 -1.90 -19.28 -13.09
CA SER A 411 -0.97 -18.15 -13.31
C SER A 411 -1.02 -17.12 -12.17
N ARG A 412 -2.06 -17.14 -11.33
CA ARG A 412 -2.17 -16.26 -10.16
C ARG A 412 -1.02 -16.47 -9.17
N ASN A 413 -0.83 -17.69 -8.66
CA ASN A 413 0.25 -18.08 -7.76
C ASN A 413 0.75 -16.98 -6.79
N PHE A 414 2.03 -16.60 -6.85
CA PHE A 414 2.69 -15.59 -6.01
C PHE A 414 2.45 -14.15 -6.46
N ASN A 415 1.90 -13.93 -7.66
CA ASN A 415 1.76 -12.58 -8.23
C ASN A 415 1.07 -11.58 -7.29
N PRO A 416 -0.13 -11.86 -6.73
CA PRO A 416 -0.81 -10.89 -5.88
C PRO A 416 -0.08 -10.61 -4.58
N VAL A 417 0.53 -11.63 -3.96
CA VAL A 417 1.23 -11.46 -2.68
C VAL A 417 2.56 -10.73 -2.86
N MET A 418 3.22 -10.87 -4.01
CA MET A 418 4.46 -10.15 -4.29
C MET A 418 4.22 -8.66 -4.59
N ALA A 419 3.09 -8.34 -5.25
CA ALA A 419 2.72 -6.96 -5.61
C ALA A 419 2.68 -6.01 -4.40
N THR A 420 2.32 -6.51 -3.22
CA THR A 420 2.18 -5.70 -2.00
C THR A 420 3.50 -5.46 -1.27
N THR A 421 4.62 -6.00 -1.75
CA THR A 421 5.88 -6.02 -0.97
C THR A 421 6.97 -5.11 -1.54
N ALA A 422 6.78 -4.60 -2.76
CA ALA A 422 7.77 -3.78 -3.45
C ALA A 422 7.47 -2.30 -3.38
N LYS A 423 8.49 -1.47 -3.59
CA LYS A 423 8.33 -0.02 -3.79
C LYS A 423 7.88 0.31 -5.21
N VAL A 424 8.28 -0.51 -6.18
CA VAL A 424 7.85 -0.41 -7.57
C VAL A 424 7.41 -1.78 -8.07
N THR A 425 6.14 -1.91 -8.41
CA THR A 425 5.55 -3.12 -9.01
C THR A 425 5.26 -2.88 -10.49
N VAL A 426 5.83 -3.73 -11.33
CA VAL A 426 5.64 -3.74 -12.79
C VAL A 426 4.91 -5.01 -13.18
N VAL A 427 3.76 -4.85 -13.83
CA VAL A 427 2.97 -5.97 -14.34
C VAL A 427 3.04 -6.03 -15.86
N GLU A 428 3.33 -7.22 -16.38
CA GLU A 428 3.04 -7.54 -17.78
C GLU A 428 1.69 -8.23 -17.91
N VAL A 429 0.91 -7.84 -18.91
CA VAL A 429 -0.43 -8.39 -19.18
C VAL A 429 -0.61 -8.78 -20.63
N ASP A 430 -1.58 -9.65 -20.90
CA ASP A 430 -1.96 -10.00 -22.27
C ASP A 430 -2.81 -8.89 -22.92
N GLU A 431 -3.59 -8.15 -22.11
CA GLU A 431 -4.54 -7.13 -22.57
C GLU A 431 -4.67 -5.99 -21.55
N ILE A 432 -4.73 -4.75 -22.02
CA ILE A 432 -5.15 -3.60 -21.22
C ILE A 432 -6.59 -3.23 -21.61
N VAL A 433 -7.43 -2.96 -20.63
CA VAL A 433 -8.81 -2.47 -20.78
C VAL A 433 -8.97 -1.10 -20.13
N GLU A 434 -10.07 -0.41 -20.42
CA GLU A 434 -10.41 0.82 -19.71
C GLU A 434 -10.97 0.53 -18.31
N PRO A 435 -10.85 1.46 -17.34
CA PRO A 435 -11.43 1.31 -16.01
C PRO A 435 -12.94 1.04 -16.10
N GLY A 436 -13.42 0.07 -15.31
CA GLY A 436 -14.79 -0.48 -15.41
C GLY A 436 -14.93 -1.64 -16.41
N GLY A 437 -13.91 -1.92 -17.22
CA GLY A 437 -13.83 -3.12 -18.06
C GLY A 437 -13.53 -4.41 -17.28
N LEU A 438 -13.11 -4.30 -16.02
CA LEU A 438 -12.91 -5.40 -15.08
C LEU A 438 -14.00 -5.36 -14.01
N GLY A 439 -14.59 -6.52 -13.68
CA GLY A 439 -15.58 -6.60 -12.61
C GLY A 439 -14.94 -6.34 -11.24
N PRO A 440 -15.56 -5.54 -10.34
CA PRO A 440 -14.96 -5.16 -9.06
C PRO A 440 -14.68 -6.37 -8.13
N GLU A 441 -15.50 -7.42 -8.23
CA GLU A 441 -15.34 -8.70 -7.51
C GLU A 441 -14.30 -9.64 -8.15
N GLN A 442 -13.86 -9.34 -9.36
CA GLN A 442 -12.88 -10.15 -10.10
C GLN A 442 -11.46 -9.63 -9.93
N ILE A 443 -11.31 -8.36 -9.57
CA ILE A 443 -10.01 -7.72 -9.32
C ILE A 443 -9.32 -8.44 -8.18
N VAL A 444 -8.09 -8.88 -8.44
CA VAL A 444 -7.30 -9.65 -7.47
C VAL A 444 -6.16 -8.83 -6.90
N THR A 445 -5.50 -8.05 -7.75
CA THR A 445 -4.49 -7.08 -7.33
C THR A 445 -5.04 -5.70 -7.61
N PRO A 446 -5.49 -4.97 -6.58
CA PRO A 446 -5.93 -3.60 -6.73
C PRO A 446 -4.84 -2.71 -7.33
N GLY A 447 -5.24 -1.75 -8.16
CA GLY A 447 -4.31 -0.88 -8.88
C GLY A 447 -3.45 0.02 -8.00
N LEU A 448 -3.81 0.19 -6.72
CA LEU A 448 -2.97 0.88 -5.73
C LEU A 448 -1.62 0.18 -5.49
N PHE A 449 -1.52 -1.13 -5.75
CA PHE A 449 -0.26 -1.89 -5.61
C PHE A 449 0.57 -1.97 -6.91
N VAL A 450 0.09 -1.38 -8.01
CA VAL A 450 0.71 -1.47 -9.33
C VAL A 450 1.13 -0.08 -9.79
N ASP A 451 2.43 0.08 -10.04
CA ASP A 451 3.01 1.34 -10.50
C ASP A 451 3.09 1.41 -12.03
N ARG A 452 3.33 0.27 -12.68
CA ARG A 452 3.64 0.21 -14.11
C ARG A 452 3.03 -1.01 -14.77
N ILE A 453 2.51 -0.81 -15.97
CA ILE A 453 1.82 -1.82 -16.77
C ILE A 453 2.49 -1.87 -18.14
N VAL A 454 2.75 -3.07 -18.63
CA VAL A 454 3.28 -3.32 -19.97
C VAL A 454 2.42 -4.37 -20.67
N VAL A 455 2.01 -4.12 -21.91
CA VAL A 455 1.39 -5.14 -22.74
C VAL A 455 2.48 -6.04 -23.31
N ARG A 456 2.33 -7.35 -23.15
CA ARG A 456 3.23 -8.31 -23.79
C ARG A 456 3.04 -8.22 -25.32
N PRO A 457 4.12 -8.07 -26.12
CA PRO A 457 4.00 -8.05 -27.58
C PRO A 457 3.34 -9.34 -28.10
N PRO A 458 2.41 -9.26 -29.08
CA PRO A 458 1.71 -10.44 -29.61
C PRO A 458 2.65 -11.49 -30.23
N ASP A 459 3.81 -11.07 -30.71
CA ASP A 459 4.86 -11.88 -31.32
C ASP A 459 5.95 -12.33 -30.33
N PHE A 460 5.87 -11.91 -29.07
CA PHE A 460 6.84 -12.31 -28.05
C PHE A 460 6.71 -13.80 -27.71
N SER A 461 7.80 -14.53 -27.89
CA SER A 461 7.92 -15.92 -27.45
C SER A 461 8.40 -15.99 -26.00
N ALA A 462 7.66 -16.74 -25.18
CA ALA A 462 8.11 -17.14 -23.84
C ALA A 462 9.23 -18.20 -23.85
N TYR A 463 9.68 -18.61 -25.04
CA TYR A 463 10.62 -19.69 -25.28
C TYR A 463 11.84 -19.20 -26.06
N LEU A 464 13.02 -19.70 -25.69
CA LEU A 464 14.32 -19.43 -26.32
C LEU A 464 14.52 -20.14 -27.65
#